data_AF-A0A1F4DXY5-F1
#
_entry.id   AF-A0A1F4DXY5-F1
#
_cell.length_a   1.000
_cell.length_b   1.000
_cell.length_c   1.000
_cell.angle_alpha   90.00
_cell.angle_beta   90.00
_cell.angle_gamma   90.00
#
_symmetry.space_group_name_H-M   'P 1'
#
loop_
_entity.id
_entity.type
_entity.pdbx_description
1 polymer ?
#
loop_
_entity_poly.entity_id
_entity_poly.type
_entity_poly.pdbx_seq_one_letter_code
_entity_poly.pdbx_strand_id
1 'polypeptide(L)'
;MTKLVARPVATGIVLGLGFSFMLEGIRMMAEGWLLAAIGLVGTLLLLANRFIPAMFLLLLFGAAAALLQNPHLLQEFSAIEFEVRLPSWQLGGLTWNDLMVGAVFLALPQLPLTLGNAVIAITEENNRLFPERRVDEKKVAISTGIMNLIAPAVGGVPMCHGAGGMAGHVRFGARTGGAPVILGTVLVLLALFASGSIETVFKIFPTPVLGVILFLTGAQLALGSCDFSGDKNNRFVSLVTAACAVWNIGLAFVLGLALYHALDKGWVRL
;
A
#
# COMPACT_ATOMS: atom_id res chain seq x y z
N MET A 1 -13.03 -2.58 21.26
CA MET A 1 -12.82 -2.58 19.79
C MET A 1 -13.35 -3.83 19.06
N THR A 2 -13.87 -4.84 19.76
CA THR A 2 -14.38 -6.12 19.19
C THR A 2 -15.76 -6.09 18.52
N LYS A 3 -16.47 -4.95 18.50
CA LYS A 3 -17.91 -4.94 18.13
C LYS A 3 -18.22 -4.62 16.68
N LEU A 4 -17.29 -4.04 15.90
CA LEU A 4 -17.64 -3.54 14.55
C LEU A 4 -17.09 -4.40 13.41
N VAL A 5 -15.89 -4.98 13.53
CA VAL A 5 -15.39 -5.95 12.54
C VAL A 5 -14.73 -7.14 13.21
N ALA A 6 -15.21 -8.33 12.81
CA ALA A 6 -14.68 -9.59 13.28
C ALA A 6 -13.23 -9.75 12.83
N ARG A 7 -12.32 -10.01 13.79
CA ARG A 7 -10.89 -10.23 13.54
C ARG A 7 -10.61 -11.20 12.37
N PRO A 8 -11.31 -12.35 12.24
CA PRO A 8 -11.11 -13.25 11.11
C PRO A 8 -11.34 -12.62 9.74
N VAL A 9 -12.34 -11.73 9.63
CA VAL A 9 -12.66 -11.04 8.37
C VAL A 9 -11.57 -10.04 8.02
N ALA A 10 -11.12 -9.25 8.99
CA ALA A 10 -10.01 -8.32 8.79
C ALA A 10 -8.71 -9.05 8.39
N THR A 11 -8.38 -10.14 9.08
CA THR A 11 -7.24 -11.01 8.74
C THR A 11 -7.36 -11.55 7.32
N GLY A 12 -8.54 -12.05 6.93
CA GLY A 12 -8.79 -12.55 5.58
C GLY A 12 -8.61 -11.47 4.50
N ILE A 13 -9.11 -10.26 4.72
CA ILE A 13 -8.96 -9.14 3.78
C ILE A 13 -7.49 -8.80 3.56
N VAL A 14 -6.70 -8.68 4.63
CA VAL A 14 -5.26 -8.36 4.54
C VAL A 14 -4.51 -9.48 3.81
N LEU A 15 -4.82 -10.73 4.13
CA LEU A 15 -4.21 -11.90 3.48
C LEU A 15 -4.53 -11.93 1.98
N GLY A 16 -5.79 -11.73 1.61
CA GLY A 16 -6.22 -11.70 0.21
C GLY A 16 -5.58 -10.55 -0.58
N LEU A 17 -5.47 -9.36 0.02
CA LEU A 17 -4.72 -8.23 -0.54
C LEU A 17 -3.26 -8.57 -0.79
N GLY A 18 -2.59 -9.24 0.18
CA GLY A 18 -1.23 -9.73 0.02
C GLY A 18 -1.09 -10.67 -1.17
N PHE A 19 -2.02 -11.62 -1.33
CA PHE A 19 -2.05 -12.53 -2.48
C PHE A 19 -2.32 -11.81 -3.81
N SER A 20 -3.21 -10.81 -3.85
CA SER A 20 -3.43 -10.00 -5.05
C SER A 20 -2.16 -9.30 -5.51
N PHE A 21 -1.41 -8.70 -4.58
CA PHE A 21 -0.12 -8.06 -4.88
C PHE A 21 0.93 -9.08 -5.34
N MET A 22 0.98 -10.26 -4.72
CA MET A 22 1.87 -11.32 -5.18
C MET A 22 1.53 -11.79 -6.60
N LEU A 23 0.24 -11.99 -6.90
CA LEU A 23 -0.20 -12.43 -8.22
C LEU A 23 0.12 -11.39 -9.29
N GLU A 24 -0.16 -10.11 -9.01
CA GLU A 24 0.16 -9.03 -9.93
C GLU A 24 1.67 -8.86 -10.10
N GLY A 25 2.43 -8.98 -9.02
CA GLY A 25 3.89 -9.00 -9.06
C GLY A 25 4.43 -10.12 -9.95
N ILE A 26 3.85 -11.33 -9.88
CA ILE A 26 4.22 -12.45 -10.77
C ILE A 26 3.95 -12.13 -12.23
N ARG A 27 2.80 -11.53 -12.55
CA ARG A 27 2.46 -11.13 -13.93
C ARG A 27 3.46 -10.11 -14.48
N MET A 28 3.77 -9.08 -13.70
CA MET A 28 4.76 -8.06 -14.05
C MET A 28 6.17 -8.67 -14.22
N MET A 29 6.56 -9.62 -13.37
CA MET A 29 7.82 -10.35 -13.48
C MET A 29 7.91 -11.19 -14.76
N ALA A 30 6.78 -11.70 -15.26
CA ALA A 30 6.74 -12.53 -16.46
C ALA A 30 7.13 -11.76 -17.75
N GLU A 31 6.96 -10.44 -17.78
CA GLU A 31 7.37 -9.58 -18.91
C GLU A 31 8.90 -9.59 -19.15
N GLY A 32 9.68 -9.92 -18.12
CA GLY A 32 11.15 -9.97 -18.19
C GLY A 32 11.72 -10.87 -17.11
N TRP A 33 11.41 -12.17 -17.23
CA TRP A 33 11.67 -13.18 -16.20
C TRP A 33 13.12 -13.25 -15.74
N LEU A 34 14.10 -13.03 -16.62
CA LEU A 34 15.52 -13.08 -16.25
C LEU A 34 15.90 -11.91 -15.33
N LEU A 35 15.44 -10.70 -15.67
CA LEU A 35 15.67 -9.51 -14.85
C LEU A 35 14.98 -9.65 -13.49
N ALA A 36 13.73 -10.13 -13.50
CA ALA A 36 12.98 -10.43 -12.29
C ALA A 36 13.67 -11.49 -11.43
N ALA A 37 14.17 -12.58 -12.01
CA ALA A 37 14.85 -13.65 -11.27
C ALA A 37 16.13 -13.14 -10.60
N ILE A 38 16.97 -12.39 -11.32
CA ILE A 38 18.18 -11.77 -10.75
C ILE A 38 17.81 -10.79 -9.64
N GLY A 39 16.83 -9.92 -9.90
CA GLY A 39 16.36 -8.93 -8.92
C GLY A 39 15.78 -9.59 -7.66
N LEU A 40 14.95 -10.61 -7.82
CA LEU A 40 14.33 -11.34 -6.70
C LEU A 40 15.37 -12.10 -5.88
N VAL A 41 16.23 -12.89 -6.51
CA VAL A 41 17.28 -13.64 -5.80
C VAL A 41 18.25 -12.68 -5.12
N GLY A 42 18.70 -11.64 -5.82
CA GLY A 42 19.57 -10.61 -5.25
C GLY A 42 18.93 -9.94 -4.02
N THR A 43 17.65 -9.57 -4.13
CA THR A 43 16.92 -8.96 -3.01
C THR A 43 16.76 -9.92 -1.84
N LEU A 44 16.42 -11.20 -2.08
CA LEU A 44 16.30 -12.22 -1.04
C LEU A 44 17.61 -12.47 -0.30
N LEU A 45 18.75 -12.52 -1.02
CA LEU A 45 20.08 -12.64 -0.42
C LEU A 45 20.44 -11.41 0.42
N LEU A 46 20.04 -10.22 -0.04
CA LEU A 46 20.29 -8.96 0.65
C LEU A 46 19.35 -8.70 1.84
N LEU A 47 18.19 -9.35 1.92
CA LEU A 47 17.28 -9.23 3.08
C LEU A 47 17.95 -9.64 4.40
N ALA A 48 18.93 -10.56 4.35
CA ALA A 48 19.73 -10.94 5.51
C ALA A 48 20.68 -9.82 5.98
N ASN A 49 21.01 -8.88 5.10
CA ASN A 49 21.93 -7.79 5.39
C ASN A 49 21.18 -6.59 5.98
N ARG A 50 21.56 -6.23 7.22
CA ARG A 50 20.91 -5.16 7.98
C ARG A 50 21.36 -3.76 7.56
N PHE A 51 22.51 -3.67 6.88
CA PHE A 51 23.18 -2.41 6.56
C PHE A 51 22.76 -1.84 5.21
N ILE A 52 22.47 -2.71 4.23
CA ILE A 52 22.18 -2.29 2.86
C ILE A 52 20.66 -2.37 2.59
N PRO A 53 19.99 -1.28 2.21
CA PRO A 53 18.57 -1.32 1.87
C PRO A 53 18.37 -2.06 0.55
N ALA A 54 17.91 -3.30 0.63
CA ALA A 54 17.74 -4.16 -0.55
C ALA A 54 16.87 -3.53 -1.64
N MET A 55 15.79 -2.81 -1.26
CA MET A 55 14.92 -2.12 -2.22
C MET A 55 15.62 -0.99 -2.97
N PHE A 56 16.55 -0.27 -2.32
CA PHE A 56 17.32 0.77 -2.98
C PHE A 56 18.26 0.19 -4.04
N LEU A 57 18.95 -0.91 -3.70
CA LEU A 57 19.78 -1.63 -4.67
C LEU A 57 18.97 -2.24 -5.80
N LEU A 58 17.78 -2.77 -5.52
CA LEU A 58 16.88 -3.30 -6.54
C LEU A 58 16.44 -2.22 -7.53
N LEU A 59 16.12 -1.02 -7.04
CA LEU A 59 15.79 0.14 -7.89
C LEU A 59 17.00 0.59 -8.72
N LEU A 60 18.20 0.65 -8.13
CA LEU A 60 19.43 0.98 -8.87
C LEU A 60 19.74 -0.07 -9.95
N PHE A 61 19.58 -1.35 -9.63
CA PHE A 61 19.70 -2.45 -10.58
C PHE A 61 18.71 -2.31 -11.73
N GLY A 62 17.44 -2.03 -11.43
CA GLY A 62 16.42 -1.78 -12.45
C GLY A 62 16.75 -0.59 -13.34
N ALA A 63 17.19 0.51 -12.76
CA ALA A 63 17.60 1.69 -13.50
C ALA A 63 18.81 1.42 -14.41
N ALA A 64 19.83 0.73 -13.91
CA ALA A 64 20.99 0.33 -14.70
C ALA A 64 20.58 -0.62 -15.85
N ALA A 65 19.73 -1.60 -15.57
CA ALA A 65 19.23 -2.53 -16.58
C ALA A 65 18.40 -1.81 -17.66
N ALA A 66 17.54 -0.86 -17.29
CA ALA A 66 16.76 -0.06 -18.23
C ALA A 66 17.67 0.74 -19.18
N LEU A 67 18.71 1.39 -18.63
CA LEU A 67 19.67 2.17 -19.41
C LEU A 67 20.53 1.30 -20.34
N LEU A 68 20.90 0.09 -19.90
CA LEU A 68 21.65 -0.86 -20.73
C LEU A 68 20.80 -1.41 -21.88
N GLN A 69 19.51 -1.66 -21.64
CA GLN A 69 18.59 -2.15 -22.67
C GLN A 69 18.18 -1.05 -23.65
N ASN A 70 17.98 0.18 -23.15
CA ASN A 70 17.54 1.33 -23.94
C ASN A 70 18.39 2.58 -23.62
N PRO A 71 19.58 2.72 -24.22
CA PRO A 71 20.45 3.89 -24.01
C PRO A 71 19.81 5.22 -24.42
N HIS A 72 18.81 5.20 -25.31
CA HIS A 72 18.04 6.37 -25.74
C HIS A 72 17.29 7.06 -24.59
N LEU A 73 17.00 6.34 -23.48
CA LEU A 73 16.38 6.93 -22.30
C LEU A 73 17.18 8.14 -21.77
N LEU A 74 18.52 8.14 -21.89
CA LEU A 74 19.36 9.28 -21.50
C LEU A 74 19.03 10.55 -22.28
N GLN A 75 18.66 10.41 -23.56
CA GLN A 75 18.25 11.55 -24.39
C GLN A 75 16.85 12.03 -23.98
N GLU A 76 15.92 11.13 -23.67
CA GLU A 76 14.60 11.49 -23.13
C GLU A 76 14.70 12.21 -21.78
N PHE A 77 15.65 11.83 -20.93
CA PHE A 77 15.94 12.54 -19.68
C PHE A 77 16.47 13.96 -19.89
N SER A 78 17.25 14.18 -20.96
CA SER A 78 17.70 15.53 -21.32
C SER A 78 16.58 16.42 -21.86
N ALA A 79 15.47 15.82 -22.29
CA ALA A 79 14.28 16.48 -22.79
C ALA A 79 13.20 16.67 -21.70
N ILE A 80 13.55 16.57 -20.41
CA ILE A 80 12.61 16.92 -19.33
C ILE A 80 12.25 18.41 -19.46
N GLU A 81 10.97 18.66 -19.67
CA GLU A 81 10.42 20.00 -19.77
C GLU A 81 9.86 20.43 -18.42
N PHE A 82 10.16 21.67 -18.04
CA PHE A 82 9.56 22.28 -16.87
C PHE A 82 8.31 23.07 -17.29
N GLU A 83 7.14 22.52 -16.99
CA GLU A 83 5.85 23.14 -17.25
C GLU A 83 5.08 23.29 -15.94
N VAL A 84 4.56 24.50 -15.70
CA VAL A 84 3.69 24.75 -14.55
C VAL A 84 2.32 24.15 -14.81
N ARG A 85 1.98 23.07 -14.12
CA ARG A 85 0.64 22.46 -14.13
C ARG A 85 -0.02 22.58 -12.78
N LEU A 86 -1.17 23.23 -12.75
CA LEU A 86 -2.00 23.34 -11.55
C LEU A 86 -2.91 22.12 -11.41
N PRO A 87 -3.24 21.69 -10.18
CA PRO A 87 -4.18 20.60 -9.96
C PRO A 87 -5.56 20.96 -10.54
N SER A 88 -6.17 20.02 -11.25
CA SER A 88 -7.54 20.15 -11.75
C SER A 88 -8.55 19.74 -10.69
N TRP A 89 -9.68 20.42 -10.63
CA TRP A 89 -10.79 20.04 -9.76
C TRP A 89 -11.50 18.80 -10.30
N GLN A 90 -11.60 17.73 -9.50
CA GLN A 90 -12.08 16.42 -9.95
C GLN A 90 -13.49 16.04 -9.45
N LEU A 91 -14.11 16.84 -8.58
CA LEU A 91 -15.43 16.49 -8.02
C LEU A 91 -16.62 16.89 -8.90
N GLY A 92 -16.38 17.60 -10.01
CA GLY A 92 -17.45 18.13 -10.86
C GLY A 92 -18.33 17.07 -11.52
N GLY A 93 -17.84 15.83 -11.68
CA GLY A 93 -18.57 14.72 -12.30
C GLY A 93 -19.16 13.71 -11.31
N LEU A 94 -19.06 13.94 -10.00
CA LEU A 94 -19.46 12.96 -8.99
C LEU A 94 -20.99 12.82 -8.91
N THR A 95 -21.53 11.63 -9.16
CA THR A 95 -22.96 11.35 -9.01
C THR A 95 -23.29 10.76 -7.64
N TRP A 96 -24.57 10.81 -7.26
CA TRP A 96 -25.06 10.10 -6.07
C TRP A 96 -24.84 8.59 -6.14
N ASN A 97 -24.90 8.01 -7.34
CA ASN A 97 -24.63 6.60 -7.55
C ASN A 97 -23.16 6.27 -7.25
N ASP A 98 -22.22 7.08 -7.72
CA ASP A 98 -20.79 6.89 -7.45
C ASP A 98 -20.49 7.00 -5.96
N LEU A 99 -21.15 7.94 -5.27
CA LEU A 99 -21.02 8.08 -3.82
C LEU A 99 -21.55 6.84 -3.08
N MET A 100 -22.69 6.29 -3.50
CA MET A 100 -23.26 5.09 -2.88
C MET A 100 -22.42 3.84 -3.15
N VAL A 101 -21.98 3.65 -4.40
CA VAL A 101 -21.09 2.54 -4.78
C VAL A 101 -19.77 2.64 -4.01
N GLY A 102 -19.15 3.83 -3.97
CA GLY A 102 -17.93 4.07 -3.22
C GLY A 102 -18.10 3.87 -1.72
N ALA A 103 -19.19 4.36 -1.13
CA ALA A 103 -19.47 4.17 0.30
C ALA A 103 -19.63 2.68 0.66
N VAL A 104 -20.43 1.94 -0.12
CA VAL A 104 -20.78 0.55 0.19
C VAL A 104 -19.65 -0.42 -0.15
N PHE A 105 -19.04 -0.30 -1.32
CA PHE A 105 -18.09 -1.29 -1.83
C PHE A 105 -16.63 -0.93 -1.57
N LEU A 106 -16.31 0.34 -1.28
CA LEU A 106 -14.94 0.77 -0.99
C LEU A 106 -14.81 1.20 0.47
N ALA A 107 -15.56 2.21 0.93
CA ALA A 107 -15.34 2.80 2.25
C ALA A 107 -15.66 1.84 3.41
N LEU A 108 -16.82 1.18 3.39
CA LEU A 108 -17.23 0.23 4.45
C LEU A 108 -16.21 -0.90 4.66
N PRO A 109 -15.77 -1.64 3.63
CA PRO A 109 -14.72 -2.66 3.75
C PRO A 109 -13.37 -2.12 4.22
N GLN A 110 -13.08 -0.84 3.96
CA GLN A 110 -11.81 -0.20 4.29
C GLN A 110 -11.77 0.36 5.72
N LEU A 111 -12.90 0.48 6.42
CA LEU A 111 -12.94 0.95 7.81
C LEU A 111 -12.00 0.17 8.74
N PRO A 112 -11.96 -1.18 8.72
CA PRO A 112 -11.12 -1.95 9.64
C PRO A 112 -9.65 -1.83 9.28
N LEU A 113 -9.34 -1.81 7.99
CA LEU A 113 -7.99 -1.67 7.49
C LEU A 113 -7.43 -0.27 7.81
N THR A 114 -8.25 0.75 7.63
CA THR A 114 -7.89 2.14 7.94
C THR A 114 -7.71 2.32 9.45
N LEU A 115 -8.61 1.79 10.27
CA LEU A 115 -8.46 1.86 11.72
C LEU A 115 -7.21 1.13 12.20
N GLY A 116 -6.97 -0.10 11.73
CA GLY A 116 -5.80 -0.89 12.11
C GLY A 116 -4.49 -0.27 11.62
N ASN A 117 -4.36 -0.05 10.31
CA ASN A 117 -3.09 0.33 9.69
C ASN A 117 -2.83 1.85 9.70
N ALA A 118 -3.88 2.65 9.51
CA ALA A 118 -3.76 4.10 9.34
C ALA A 118 -4.06 4.91 10.61
N VAL A 119 -4.57 4.28 11.67
CA VAL A 119 -4.81 4.95 12.97
C VAL A 119 -4.03 4.29 14.10
N ILE A 120 -4.28 3.01 14.39
CA ILE A 120 -3.68 2.31 15.54
C ILE A 120 -2.18 2.08 15.31
N ALA A 121 -1.80 1.40 14.22
CA ALA A 121 -0.42 1.00 13.96
C ALA A 121 0.53 2.20 13.88
N ILE A 122 0.12 3.30 13.24
CA ILE A 122 0.93 4.52 13.19
C ILE A 122 1.01 5.21 14.56
N THR A 123 -0.06 5.20 15.37
CA THR A 123 -0.06 5.77 16.73
C THR A 123 0.91 5.00 17.62
N GLU A 124 0.84 3.67 17.59
CA GLU A 124 1.75 2.80 18.31
C GLU A 124 3.20 2.97 17.85
N GLU A 125 3.44 3.01 16.53
CA GLU A 125 4.76 3.22 15.96
C GLU A 125 5.36 4.57 16.38
N ASN A 126 4.59 5.67 16.28
CA ASN A 126 5.02 6.99 16.74
C ASN A 126 5.36 6.97 18.22
N ASN A 127 4.49 6.40 19.06
CA ASN A 127 4.66 6.39 20.50
C ASN A 127 5.81 5.47 20.96
N ARG A 128 6.16 4.47 20.16
CA ARG A 128 7.34 3.61 20.34
C ARG A 128 8.63 4.33 19.96
N LEU A 129 8.66 5.01 18.81
CA LEU A 129 9.85 5.70 18.30
C LEU A 129 10.11 7.04 19.00
N PHE A 130 9.05 7.73 19.44
CA PHE A 130 9.09 9.06 20.04
C PHE A 130 8.27 9.11 21.34
N PRO A 131 8.72 8.43 22.41
CA PRO A 131 7.97 8.34 23.67
C PRO A 131 7.73 9.70 24.35
N GLU A 132 8.59 10.69 24.08
CA GLU A 132 8.45 12.06 24.59
C GLU A 132 7.43 12.91 23.80
N ARG A 133 6.96 12.45 22.64
CA ARG A 133 6.03 13.17 21.75
C ARG A 133 4.88 12.28 21.32
N ARG A 134 4.17 11.75 22.31
CA ARG A 134 3.05 10.84 22.08
C ARG A 134 1.89 11.52 21.35
N VAL A 135 1.25 10.76 20.48
CA VAL A 135 -0.01 11.10 19.81
C VAL A 135 -1.09 10.13 20.25
N ASP A 136 -2.34 10.58 20.11
CA ASP A 136 -3.52 9.77 20.38
C ASP A 136 -4.22 9.39 19.06
N GLU A 137 -4.94 8.27 19.09
CA GLU A 137 -5.67 7.75 17.92
C GLU A 137 -6.68 8.75 17.37
N LYS A 138 -7.26 9.60 18.23
CA LYS A 138 -8.25 10.61 17.82
C LYS A 138 -7.61 11.66 16.91
N LYS A 139 -6.44 12.19 17.28
CA LYS A 139 -5.69 13.15 16.45
C LYS A 139 -5.31 12.54 15.11
N VAL A 140 -4.80 11.31 15.11
CA VAL A 140 -4.40 10.59 13.89
C VAL A 140 -5.60 10.29 12.99
N ALA A 141 -6.74 9.90 13.57
CA ALA A 141 -7.97 9.67 12.83
C ALA A 141 -8.49 10.96 12.18
N ILE A 142 -8.45 12.09 12.91
CA ILE A 142 -8.86 13.40 12.38
C ILE A 142 -7.94 13.82 11.23
N SER A 143 -6.60 13.76 11.40
CA SER A 143 -5.67 14.15 10.34
C SER A 143 -5.80 13.25 9.10
N THR A 144 -5.97 11.95 9.30
CA THR A 144 -6.22 10.99 8.21
C THR A 144 -7.54 11.29 7.50
N GLY A 145 -8.61 11.62 8.25
CA GLY A 145 -9.90 12.01 7.67
C GLY A 145 -9.82 13.28 6.84
N ILE A 146 -9.15 14.34 7.35
CA ILE A 146 -8.95 15.60 6.62
C ILE A 146 -8.19 15.36 5.31
N MET A 147 -7.08 14.62 5.38
CA MET A 147 -6.28 14.27 4.21
C MET A 147 -7.11 13.55 3.14
N ASN A 148 -7.94 12.59 3.53
CA ASN A 148 -8.76 11.81 2.60
C ASN A 148 -10.05 12.51 2.17
N LEU A 149 -10.46 13.59 2.83
CA LEU A 149 -11.57 14.44 2.40
C LEU A 149 -11.12 15.46 1.34
N ILE A 150 -9.90 15.98 1.49
CA ILE A 150 -9.34 17.01 0.58
C ILE A 150 -8.72 16.37 -0.66
N ALA A 151 -7.97 15.26 -0.52
CA ALA A 151 -7.23 14.67 -1.64
C ALA A 151 -8.09 14.37 -2.88
N PRO A 152 -9.30 13.77 -2.78
CA PRO A 152 -10.13 13.48 -3.94
C PRO A 152 -10.54 14.72 -4.73
N ALA A 153 -10.59 15.89 -4.08
CA ALA A 153 -10.95 17.16 -4.69
C ALA A 153 -10.03 17.54 -5.86
N VAL A 154 -8.79 17.08 -5.80
CA VAL A 154 -7.74 17.31 -6.81
C VAL A 154 -7.27 16.01 -7.48
N GLY A 155 -8.07 14.93 -7.40
CA GLY A 155 -7.74 13.63 -7.99
C GLY A 155 -6.75 12.79 -7.19
N GLY A 156 -6.50 13.16 -5.93
CA GLY A 156 -5.68 12.36 -5.03
C GLY A 156 -6.36 11.05 -4.65
N VAL A 157 -5.55 10.00 -4.53
CA VAL A 157 -5.97 8.68 -4.05
C VAL A 157 -6.04 8.65 -2.52
N PRO A 158 -6.73 7.67 -1.91
CA PRO A 158 -6.73 7.51 -0.46
C PRO A 158 -5.32 7.34 0.11
N MET A 159 -5.04 8.01 1.23
CA MET A 159 -3.71 8.06 1.86
C MET A 159 -3.76 7.76 3.36
N CYS A 160 -2.60 7.44 3.92
CA CYS A 160 -2.39 7.31 5.36
C CYS A 160 -1.03 7.90 5.77
N HIS A 161 -0.75 7.97 7.06
CA HIS A 161 0.54 8.44 7.57
C HIS A 161 1.67 7.41 7.38
N GLY A 162 1.34 6.13 7.17
CA GLY A 162 2.28 5.06 6.85
C GLY A 162 3.26 4.70 7.97
N ALA A 163 2.89 3.76 8.85
CA ALA A 163 3.75 3.31 9.95
C ALA A 163 5.11 2.76 9.46
N GLY A 164 5.09 1.94 8.40
CA GLY A 164 6.32 1.43 7.79
C GLY A 164 7.20 2.53 7.17
N GLY A 165 6.59 3.58 6.59
CA GLY A 165 7.31 4.74 6.05
C GLY A 165 8.01 5.53 7.15
N MET A 166 7.31 5.78 8.27
CA MET A 166 7.89 6.39 9.47
C MET A 166 9.09 5.58 10.00
N ALA A 167 8.91 4.26 10.18
CA ALA A 167 9.99 3.37 10.60
C ALA A 167 11.18 3.43 9.63
N GLY A 168 10.92 3.48 8.33
CA GLY A 168 11.92 3.66 7.28
C GLY A 168 12.70 4.96 7.46
N HIS A 169 12.02 6.11 7.54
CA HIS A 169 12.68 7.39 7.76
C HIS A 169 13.56 7.40 9.02
N VAL A 170 13.06 6.83 10.13
CA VAL A 170 13.83 6.74 11.38
C VAL A 170 15.04 5.82 11.25
N ARG A 171 14.90 4.69 10.54
CA ARG A 171 16.02 3.80 10.20
C ARG A 171 17.10 4.50 9.39
N PHE A 172 16.72 5.42 8.50
CA PHE A 172 17.64 6.27 7.73
C PHE A 172 18.13 7.53 8.49
N GLY A 173 17.90 7.60 9.80
CA GLY A 173 18.46 8.67 10.64
C GLY A 173 17.54 9.86 10.89
N ALA A 174 16.32 9.88 10.34
CA ALA A 174 15.36 10.93 10.67
C ALA A 174 14.98 10.85 12.15
N ARG A 175 14.87 12.01 12.82
CA ARG A 175 14.45 12.12 14.24
C ARG A 175 13.30 13.10 14.43
N THR A 176 12.81 13.71 13.36
CA THR A 176 11.73 14.69 13.36
C THR A 176 10.84 14.49 12.15
N GLY A 177 9.68 15.15 12.15
CA GLY A 177 8.78 15.23 10.99
C GLY A 177 9.36 16.00 9.79
N GLY A 178 10.59 16.52 9.86
CA GLY A 178 11.21 17.23 8.74
C GLY A 178 11.42 16.36 7.50
N ALA A 179 11.75 15.08 7.68
CA ALA A 179 11.95 14.16 6.56
C ALA A 179 10.69 13.99 5.67
N PRO A 180 9.50 13.66 6.21
CA PRO A 180 8.29 13.59 5.39
C PRO A 180 7.87 14.96 4.85
N VAL A 181 8.13 16.07 5.54
CA VAL A 181 7.86 17.42 5.00
C VAL A 181 8.73 17.69 3.78
N ILE A 182 10.04 17.45 3.85
CA ILE A 182 10.96 17.63 2.72
C ILE A 182 10.53 16.75 1.54
N LEU A 183 10.22 15.47 1.80
CA LEU A 183 9.73 14.56 0.77
C LEU A 183 8.46 15.09 0.11
N GLY A 184 7.47 15.49 0.91
CA GLY A 184 6.22 16.07 0.41
C GLY A 184 6.45 17.34 -0.41
N THR A 185 7.32 18.25 0.05
CA THR A 185 7.67 19.47 -0.69
C THR A 185 8.32 19.14 -2.03
N VAL A 186 9.28 18.21 -2.07
CA VAL A 186 9.91 17.78 -3.32
C VAL A 186 8.87 17.17 -4.28
N LEU A 187 7.98 16.31 -3.79
CA LEU A 187 6.92 15.71 -4.61
C LEU A 187 5.93 16.76 -5.15
N VAL A 188 5.56 17.75 -4.35
CA VAL A 188 4.69 18.86 -4.79
C VAL A 188 5.38 19.69 -5.86
N LEU A 189 6.67 20.02 -5.69
CA LEU A 189 7.42 20.75 -6.72
C LEU A 189 7.53 19.93 -8.02
N LEU A 190 7.83 18.64 -7.94
CA LEU A 190 7.85 17.76 -9.12
C LEU A 190 6.48 17.68 -9.81
N ALA A 191 5.39 17.58 -9.04
CA ALA A 191 4.05 17.56 -9.59
C ALA A 191 3.67 18.91 -10.25
N LEU A 192 4.06 20.04 -9.66
CA LEU A 192 3.73 21.36 -10.19
C LEU A 192 4.57 21.73 -11.42
N PHE A 193 5.85 21.34 -11.45
CA PHE A 193 6.79 21.83 -12.46
C PHE A 193 7.25 20.77 -13.47
N ALA A 194 7.12 19.48 -13.18
CA ALA A 194 7.68 18.39 -14.01
C ALA A 194 6.68 17.26 -14.27
N SER A 195 5.38 17.48 -14.01
CA SER A 195 4.33 16.46 -14.17
C SER A 195 4.28 15.81 -15.55
N GLY A 196 4.47 16.60 -16.63
CA GLY A 196 4.52 16.09 -18.00
C GLY A 196 5.68 15.12 -18.27
N SER A 197 6.72 15.15 -17.44
CA SER A 197 7.90 14.28 -17.57
C SER A 197 7.93 13.13 -16.56
N ILE A 198 6.93 13.02 -15.66
CA ILE A 198 6.88 11.92 -14.66
C ILE A 198 6.82 10.56 -15.36
N GLU A 199 6.08 10.43 -16.45
CA GLU A 199 6.03 9.19 -17.23
C GLU A 199 7.42 8.80 -17.75
N THR A 200 8.17 9.77 -18.28
CA THR A 200 9.57 9.58 -18.71
C THR A 200 10.46 9.14 -17.56
N VAL A 201 10.29 9.72 -16.38
CA VAL A 201 11.02 9.30 -15.16
C VAL A 201 10.69 7.86 -14.79
N PHE A 202 9.44 7.44 -14.89
CA PHE A 202 9.04 6.08 -14.56
C PHE A 202 9.50 5.01 -15.56
N LYS A 203 9.80 5.38 -16.82
CA LYS A 203 10.38 4.45 -17.80
C LYS A 203 11.72 3.85 -17.36
N ILE A 204 12.44 4.49 -16.44
CA ILE A 204 13.72 3.97 -15.92
C ILE A 204 13.54 2.74 -15.03
N PHE A 205 12.32 2.45 -14.56
CA PHE A 205 12.04 1.31 -13.70
C PHE A 205 11.33 0.22 -14.51
N PRO A 206 12.03 -0.86 -14.92
CA PRO A 206 11.42 -1.93 -15.69
C PRO A 206 10.26 -2.57 -14.95
N THR A 207 9.17 -2.90 -15.65
CA THR A 207 8.01 -3.61 -15.09
C THR A 207 8.40 -4.85 -14.28
N PRO A 208 9.35 -5.70 -14.71
CA PRO A 208 9.75 -6.87 -13.93
C PRO A 208 10.33 -6.54 -12.56
N VAL A 209 11.03 -5.40 -12.43
CA VAL A 209 11.62 -4.95 -11.15
C VAL A 209 10.53 -4.43 -10.22
N LEU A 210 9.57 -3.67 -10.75
CA LEU A 210 8.37 -3.27 -10.01
C LEU A 210 7.57 -4.49 -9.55
N GLY A 211 7.51 -5.54 -10.39
CA GLY A 211 6.92 -6.83 -10.05
C GLY A 211 7.58 -7.52 -8.85
N VAL A 212 8.92 -7.49 -8.76
CA VAL A 212 9.65 -8.00 -7.59
C VAL A 212 9.29 -7.23 -6.32
N ILE A 213 9.25 -5.89 -6.39
CA ILE A 213 8.87 -5.03 -5.26
C ILE A 213 7.45 -5.36 -4.80
N LEU A 214 6.51 -5.43 -5.74
CA LEU A 214 5.10 -5.69 -5.45
C LEU A 214 4.91 -7.09 -4.86
N PHE A 215 5.60 -8.10 -5.40
CA PHE A 215 5.57 -9.47 -4.89
C PHE A 215 6.07 -9.54 -3.44
N LEU A 216 7.24 -8.96 -3.15
CA LEU A 216 7.82 -8.98 -1.81
C LEU A 216 6.97 -8.20 -0.80
N THR A 217 6.39 -7.06 -1.22
CA THR A 217 5.47 -6.28 -0.40
C THR A 217 4.19 -7.07 -0.12
N GLY A 218 3.64 -7.76 -1.12
CA GLY A 218 2.50 -8.65 -0.96
C GLY A 218 2.79 -9.81 0.00
N ALA A 219 3.96 -10.44 -0.11
CA ALA A 219 4.41 -11.49 0.79
C ALA A 219 4.57 -10.98 2.23
N GLN A 220 5.16 -9.80 2.42
CA GLN A 220 5.28 -9.18 3.74
C GLN A 220 3.91 -8.88 4.36
N LEU A 221 2.97 -8.37 3.56
CA LEU A 221 1.60 -8.09 4.00
C LEU A 221 0.87 -9.38 4.40
N ALA A 222 0.96 -10.43 3.58
CA ALA A 222 0.38 -11.74 3.86
C ALA A 222 0.98 -12.35 5.14
N LEU A 223 2.31 -12.36 5.29
CA LEU A 223 3.00 -12.88 6.47
C LEU A 223 2.60 -12.14 7.75
N GLY A 224 2.48 -10.80 7.70
CA GLY A 224 2.02 -9.99 8.83
C GLY A 224 0.59 -10.30 9.26
N SER A 225 -0.21 -10.90 8.38
CA SER A 225 -1.61 -11.28 8.66
C SER A 225 -1.80 -12.74 9.10
N CYS A 226 -0.75 -13.57 9.10
CA CYS A 226 -0.84 -15.00 9.42
C CYS A 226 -1.15 -15.35 10.90
N ASP A 227 -1.61 -14.39 11.71
CA ASP A 227 -2.11 -14.63 13.07
C ASP A 227 -3.54 -15.20 13.03
N PHE A 228 -3.63 -16.45 12.58
CA PHE A 228 -4.87 -17.19 12.49
C PHE A 228 -5.35 -17.63 13.88
N SER A 229 -6.65 -17.50 14.13
CA SER A 229 -7.28 -18.04 15.35
C SER A 229 -7.05 -19.56 15.46
N GLY A 230 -6.88 -20.07 16.68
CA GLY A 230 -6.82 -21.52 16.93
C GLY A 230 -8.15 -22.24 16.62
N ASP A 231 -9.25 -21.50 16.61
CA ASP A 231 -10.58 -22.02 16.31
C ASP A 231 -10.76 -22.35 14.80
N LYS A 232 -11.37 -23.51 14.51
CA LYS A 232 -11.60 -24.01 13.14
C LYS A 232 -12.55 -23.09 12.37
N ASN A 233 -13.60 -22.59 13.01
CA ASN A 233 -14.59 -21.73 12.36
C ASN A 233 -13.96 -20.39 11.94
N ASN A 234 -13.22 -19.76 12.84
CA ASN A 234 -12.52 -18.51 12.55
C ASN A 234 -11.45 -18.65 11.46
N ARG A 235 -10.72 -19.77 11.41
CA ARG A 235 -9.79 -20.05 10.30
C ARG A 235 -10.51 -20.17 8.97
N PHE A 236 -11.63 -20.89 8.94
CA PHE A 236 -12.44 -21.03 7.74
C PHE A 236 -12.94 -19.67 7.23
N VAL A 237 -13.48 -18.82 8.12
CA VAL A 237 -13.88 -17.45 7.78
C VAL A 237 -12.73 -16.66 7.16
N SER A 238 -11.54 -16.73 7.77
CA SER A 238 -10.36 -15.99 7.31
C SER A 238 -9.94 -16.43 5.89
N LEU A 239 -9.91 -17.75 5.64
CA LEU A 239 -9.51 -18.30 4.34
C LEU A 239 -10.52 -18.00 3.23
N VAL A 240 -11.82 -18.16 3.50
CA VAL A 240 -12.88 -17.84 2.52
C VAL A 240 -12.86 -16.34 2.21
N THR A 241 -12.74 -15.50 3.25
CA THR A 241 -12.62 -14.05 3.08
C THR A 241 -11.39 -13.69 2.23
N ALA A 242 -10.24 -14.32 2.49
CA ALA A 242 -9.03 -14.10 1.70
C ALA A 242 -9.20 -14.49 0.22
N ALA A 243 -9.80 -15.65 -0.05
CA ALA A 243 -10.08 -16.09 -1.42
C ALA A 243 -11.01 -15.11 -2.16
N CYS A 244 -12.07 -14.63 -1.51
CA CYS A 244 -12.94 -13.61 -2.08
C CYS A 244 -12.21 -12.27 -2.27
N ALA A 245 -11.34 -11.88 -1.33
CA ALA A 245 -10.64 -10.60 -1.36
C ALA A 245 -9.63 -10.50 -2.51
N VAL A 246 -9.11 -11.64 -2.99
CA VAL A 246 -8.29 -11.69 -4.20
C VAL A 246 -9.05 -11.16 -5.42
N TRP A 247 -10.36 -11.40 -5.48
CA TRP A 247 -11.22 -10.95 -6.57
C TRP A 247 -11.86 -9.58 -6.28
N ASN A 248 -12.46 -9.40 -5.10
CA ASN A 248 -13.13 -8.17 -4.72
C ASN A 248 -13.20 -8.01 -3.20
N ILE A 249 -12.55 -6.96 -2.67
CA ILE A 249 -12.48 -6.68 -1.23
C ILE A 249 -13.85 -6.38 -0.64
N GLY A 250 -14.73 -5.69 -1.38
CA GLY A 250 -16.06 -5.35 -0.92
C GLY A 250 -16.96 -6.56 -0.74
N LEU A 251 -16.99 -7.45 -1.74
CA LEU A 251 -17.69 -8.72 -1.64
C LEU A 251 -17.08 -9.62 -0.55
N ALA A 252 -15.76 -9.65 -0.43
CA ALA A 252 -15.08 -10.40 0.62
C ALA A 252 -15.50 -9.96 2.02
N PHE A 253 -15.61 -8.66 2.24
CA PHE A 253 -16.06 -8.13 3.53
C PHE A 253 -17.50 -8.55 3.85
N VAL A 254 -18.42 -8.40 2.91
CA VAL A 254 -19.84 -8.76 3.10
C VAL A 254 -20.00 -10.26 3.31
N LEU A 255 -19.40 -11.09 2.45
CA LEU A 255 -19.47 -12.55 2.53
C LEU A 255 -18.75 -13.07 3.79
N GLY A 256 -17.60 -12.50 4.13
CA GLY A 256 -16.86 -12.84 5.33
C GLY A 256 -17.64 -12.55 6.61
N LEU A 257 -18.30 -11.38 6.69
CA LEU A 257 -19.17 -11.05 7.81
C LEU A 257 -20.41 -11.96 7.89
N ALA A 258 -21.05 -12.24 6.76
CA ALA A 258 -22.21 -13.14 6.71
C ALA A 258 -21.83 -14.54 7.20
N LEU A 259 -20.70 -15.07 6.72
CA LEU A 259 -20.17 -16.37 7.12
C LEU A 259 -19.78 -16.40 8.61
N TYR A 260 -19.12 -15.36 9.10
CA TYR A 260 -18.77 -15.23 10.52
C TYR A 260 -20.00 -15.32 11.42
N HIS A 261 -21.05 -14.56 11.11
CA HIS A 261 -22.28 -14.56 11.90
C HIS A 261 -23.08 -15.87 11.77
N ALA A 262 -23.06 -16.52 10.60
CA ALA A 262 -23.72 -17.80 10.42
C ALA A 262 -23.07 -18.91 11.26
N LEU A 263 -21.74 -18.92 11.37
CA LEU A 263 -20.99 -19.86 12.20
C LEU A 263 -21.15 -19.55 13.70
N ASP A 264 -21.12 -18.27 14.09
CA ASP A 264 -21.30 -17.85 15.49
C ASP A 264 -22.71 -18.20 16.02
N LYS A 265 -23.74 -18.05 15.18
CA LYS A 265 -25.13 -18.48 15.50
C LYS A 265 -25.37 -19.98 15.37
N GLY A 266 -24.37 -20.76 14.94
CA GLY A 266 -24.47 -22.21 14.74
C GLY A 266 -25.38 -22.63 13.59
N TRP A 267 -25.68 -21.74 12.65
CA TRP A 267 -26.45 -22.06 11.43
C TRP A 267 -25.66 -22.96 10.47
N VAL A 268 -24.34 -22.91 10.56
CA VAL A 268 -23.40 -23.75 9.82
C VAL A 268 -22.48 -24.43 10.84
N ARG A 269 -22.16 -25.72 10.64
CA ARG A 269 -21.20 -26.47 11.47
C ARG A 269 -20.11 -27.06 10.58
N LEU A 270 -18.86 -26.93 11.01
CA LEU A 270 -17.65 -27.37 10.30
C LEU A 270 -16.89 -28.44 11.07
#